data_AF-K7F4J3-F1
#
_entry.id   AF-K7F4J3-F1
#
_cell.length_a   1.000
_cell.length_b   1.000
_cell.length_c   1.000
_cell.angle_alpha   90.00
_cell.angle_beta   90.00
_cell.angle_gamma   90.00
#
_symmetry.space_group_name_H-M   'P 1'
#
loop_
_entity.id
_entity.type
_entity.pdbx_description
1 polymer ?
#
loop_
_entity_poly.entity_id
_entity_poly.type
_entity_poly.pdbx_seq_one_letter_code
_entity_poly.pdbx_strand_id
1 'polypeptide(L)'
;MEILPVGTLNVTFPKYGDYYVWNKVTTCIHNILSGRRWIEHYGEITIRNTKSSVCICKLTFVKVNYWNSNVNEVQGVVMDQEGKVVHRLFGKWHEGLYCGIAPSAKCIWRPGSMPTNYERYYGFTRFAIELNELDPVLKDILPTTDARFRPDQRLLEEGNVEAASAEKQRIEELQRSRRRYMEENNIEYTPKFFKKVIDANQRESWVSNDTYWELRKDPGFSKVEAPILW
;
A
#
# COMPACT_ATOMS: atom_id res chain seq x y z
N MET A 1 -13.84 3.55 12.57
CA MET A 1 -13.70 4.04 11.17
C MET A 1 -13.36 2.83 10.33
N GLU A 2 -14.15 2.58 9.30
CA GLU A 2 -13.84 1.54 8.31
C GLU A 2 -13.08 2.14 7.14
N ILE A 3 -12.10 1.38 6.65
CA ILE A 3 -11.29 1.68 5.48
C ILE A 3 -11.57 0.56 4.49
N LEU A 4 -12.16 0.93 3.35
CA LEU A 4 -12.57 0.03 2.27
C LEU A 4 -11.64 0.23 1.07
N PRO A 5 -10.50 -0.49 1.00
CA PRO A 5 -9.59 -0.34 -0.11
C PRO A 5 -10.20 -0.89 -1.41
N VAL A 6 -10.32 -0.04 -2.43
CA VAL A 6 -10.82 -0.42 -3.76
C VAL A 6 -9.63 -0.71 -4.69
N GLY A 7 -9.77 -1.75 -5.52
CA GLY A 7 -8.77 -2.17 -6.49
C GLY A 7 -8.11 -3.50 -6.14
N THR A 8 -7.47 -4.10 -7.14
CA THR A 8 -6.73 -5.36 -7.00
C THR A 8 -5.23 -5.12 -6.92
N LEU A 9 -4.52 -6.06 -6.31
CA LEU A 9 -3.07 -6.15 -6.36
C LEU A 9 -2.67 -7.21 -7.38
N ASN A 10 -1.50 -7.02 -8.00
CA ASN A 10 -0.96 -7.96 -8.97
C ASN A 10 0.55 -8.16 -8.78
N VAL A 11 1.01 -9.37 -9.08
CA VAL A 11 2.44 -9.74 -9.12
C VAL A 11 2.68 -10.64 -10.32
N THR A 12 3.71 -10.31 -11.10
CA THR A 12 4.18 -11.14 -12.21
C THR A 12 5.45 -11.87 -11.80
N PHE A 13 5.56 -13.15 -12.13
CA PHE A 13 6.82 -13.89 -12.07
C PHE A 13 7.28 -14.21 -13.50
N PRO A 14 8.10 -13.33 -14.14
CA PRO A 14 8.43 -13.45 -15.56
C PRO A 14 9.06 -14.80 -15.94
N LYS A 15 9.90 -15.34 -15.05
CA LYS A 15 10.56 -16.63 -15.24
C LYS A 15 9.58 -17.79 -15.47
N TYR A 16 8.41 -17.75 -14.83
CA TYR A 16 7.39 -18.82 -14.89
C TYR A 16 6.19 -18.43 -15.76
N GLY A 17 6.13 -17.18 -16.24
CA GLY A 17 4.96 -16.66 -16.95
C GLY A 17 3.72 -16.48 -16.06
N ASP A 18 3.88 -16.52 -14.73
CA ASP A 18 2.75 -16.41 -13.80
C ASP A 18 2.32 -14.96 -13.59
N TYR A 19 1.02 -14.76 -13.45
CA TYR A 19 0.43 -13.47 -13.11
C TYR A 19 -0.64 -13.64 -12.04
N TYR A 20 -0.28 -13.33 -10.79
CA TYR A 20 -1.14 -13.43 -9.63
C TYR A 20 -1.92 -12.14 -9.42
N VAL A 21 -3.21 -12.28 -9.07
CA VAL A 21 -4.10 -11.16 -8.72
C VAL A 21 -4.88 -11.49 -7.46
N TRP A 22 -5.07 -10.51 -6.59
CA TRP A 22 -5.91 -10.64 -5.41
C TRP A 22 -6.57 -9.32 -5.00
N ASN A 23 -7.67 -9.42 -4.24
CA ASN A 23 -8.36 -8.29 -3.63
C ASN A 23 -7.74 -7.92 -2.27
N LYS A 24 -8.10 -6.74 -1.76
CA LYS A 24 -7.80 -6.32 -0.38
C LYS A 24 -9.02 -6.57 0.51
N VAL A 25 -8.79 -6.66 1.82
CA VAL A 25 -9.85 -6.80 2.84
C VAL A 25 -10.12 -5.48 3.55
N THR A 26 -11.26 -5.41 4.21
CA THR A 26 -11.66 -4.24 4.99
C THR A 26 -10.77 -4.11 6.23
N THR A 27 -10.44 -2.87 6.57
CA THR A 27 -9.75 -2.53 7.82
C THR A 27 -10.66 -1.68 8.68
N CYS A 28 -10.83 -2.02 9.95
CA CYS A 28 -11.53 -1.19 10.92
C CYS A 28 -10.57 -0.69 12.00
N ILE A 29 -10.60 0.61 12.24
CA ILE A 29 -9.96 1.24 13.39
C ILE A 29 -11.03 1.45 14.44
N HIS A 30 -10.89 0.74 15.55
CA HIS A 30 -11.78 0.79 16.71
C HIS A 30 -11.31 1.87 17.68
N ASN A 31 -12.23 2.41 18.49
CA ASN A 31 -11.91 3.32 19.61
C ASN A 31 -11.18 4.62 19.21
N ILE A 32 -11.51 5.21 18.05
CA ILE A 32 -10.80 6.38 17.52
C ILE A 32 -10.89 7.61 18.42
N LEU A 33 -12.05 7.82 19.07
CA LEU A 33 -12.32 9.01 19.86
C LEU A 33 -12.08 8.82 21.37
N SER A 34 -11.80 7.60 21.85
CA SER A 34 -11.58 7.33 23.27
C SER A 34 -10.90 5.99 23.52
N GLY A 35 -10.15 5.87 24.61
CA GLY A 35 -9.54 4.60 25.06
C GLY A 35 -8.37 4.11 24.21
N ARG A 36 -8.08 2.80 24.29
CA ARG A 36 -7.01 2.16 23.52
C ARG A 36 -7.49 1.85 22.10
N ARG A 37 -6.90 2.54 21.13
CA ARG A 37 -7.09 2.31 19.70
C ARG A 37 -6.48 0.97 19.29
N TRP A 38 -7.16 0.26 18.41
CA TRP A 38 -6.67 -0.97 17.80
C TRP A 38 -7.26 -1.15 16.40
N ILE A 39 -6.57 -1.96 15.59
CA ILE A 39 -6.89 -2.20 14.19
C ILE A 39 -7.31 -3.66 14.03
N GLU A 40 -8.35 -3.87 13.23
CA GLU A 40 -8.81 -5.18 12.81
C GLU A 40 -8.86 -5.22 11.28
N HIS A 41 -8.47 -6.36 10.70
CA HIS A 41 -8.74 -6.68 9.30
C HIS A 41 -9.78 -7.80 9.26
N TYR A 42 -10.74 -7.72 8.34
CA TYR A 42 -11.71 -8.82 8.14
C TYR A 42 -12.18 -8.92 6.70
N GLY A 43 -12.54 -10.14 6.31
CA GLY A 43 -12.97 -10.50 4.97
C GLY A 43 -12.08 -11.58 4.35
N GLU A 44 -12.36 -11.92 3.10
CA GLU A 44 -11.62 -12.95 2.36
C GLU A 44 -10.75 -12.30 1.28
N ILE A 45 -9.45 -12.64 1.24
CA ILE A 45 -8.57 -12.44 0.09
C ILE A 45 -8.64 -13.70 -0.77
N THR A 46 -8.94 -13.53 -2.06
CA THR A 46 -8.80 -14.60 -3.06
C THR A 46 -7.60 -14.31 -3.96
N ILE A 47 -6.59 -15.16 -3.90
CA ILE A 47 -5.37 -15.09 -4.72
C ILE A 47 -5.49 -16.12 -5.83
N ARG A 48 -5.39 -15.67 -7.08
CA ARG A 48 -5.44 -16.54 -8.26
C ARG A 48 -4.33 -16.19 -9.24
N ASN A 49 -3.77 -17.19 -9.91
CA ASN A 49 -2.99 -16.99 -11.12
C ASN A 49 -3.97 -16.83 -12.30
N THR A 50 -3.82 -15.80 -13.12
CA THR A 50 -4.68 -15.60 -14.31
C THR A 50 -4.18 -16.33 -15.55
N LYS A 51 -2.96 -16.88 -15.48
CA LYS A 51 -2.32 -17.66 -16.55
C LYS A 51 -2.38 -19.17 -16.32
N SER A 52 -2.88 -19.60 -15.16
CA SER A 52 -2.99 -20.99 -14.77
C SER A 52 -4.18 -21.20 -13.84
N SER A 53 -4.92 -22.30 -14.01
CA SER A 53 -6.03 -22.71 -13.14
C SER A 53 -5.62 -23.76 -12.10
N VAL A 54 -4.33 -24.11 -12.02
CA VAL A 54 -3.84 -25.24 -11.20
C VAL A 54 -4.22 -25.10 -9.73
N CYS A 55 -4.21 -23.88 -9.20
CA CYS A 55 -4.61 -23.65 -7.82
C CYS A 55 -5.18 -22.25 -7.58
N ILE A 56 -5.95 -22.16 -6.50
CA ILE A 56 -6.49 -20.92 -5.95
C ILE A 56 -6.21 -20.89 -4.44
N CYS A 57 -5.84 -19.73 -3.91
CA CYS A 57 -5.68 -19.54 -2.48
C CYS A 57 -6.75 -18.60 -1.93
N LYS A 58 -7.36 -18.99 -0.81
CA LYS A 58 -8.27 -18.15 -0.04
C LYS A 58 -7.68 -17.91 1.34
N LEU A 59 -7.62 -16.64 1.77
CA LEU A 59 -7.24 -16.24 3.11
C LEU A 59 -8.39 -15.49 3.76
N THR A 60 -8.91 -16.00 4.87
CA THR A 60 -9.98 -15.40 5.65
C THR A 60 -9.38 -14.72 6.87
N PHE A 61 -9.58 -13.41 6.96
CA PHE A 61 -9.30 -12.61 8.14
C PHE A 61 -10.52 -12.67 9.05
N VAL A 62 -10.37 -13.34 10.19
CA VAL A 62 -11.50 -13.70 11.06
C VAL A 62 -11.88 -12.49 11.92
N LYS A 63 -13.13 -12.03 11.76
CA LYS A 63 -13.68 -10.95 12.60
C LYS A 63 -14.07 -11.51 13.96
N VAL A 64 -13.50 -10.97 15.03
CA VAL A 64 -13.81 -11.39 16.40
C VAL A 64 -13.79 -10.22 17.37
N ASN A 65 -14.43 -10.39 18.53
CA ASN A 65 -14.30 -9.43 19.62
C ASN A 65 -12.85 -9.38 20.13
N TYR A 66 -12.36 -8.19 20.49
CA TYR A 66 -10.97 -7.96 20.91
C TYR A 66 -10.48 -8.87 22.05
N TRP A 67 -11.37 -9.25 22.97
CA TRP A 67 -11.05 -10.13 24.10
C TRP A 67 -10.94 -11.62 23.72
N ASN A 68 -11.19 -11.97 22.46
CA ASN A 68 -11.10 -13.33 21.95
C ASN A 68 -9.63 -13.69 21.65
N SER A 69 -9.21 -14.91 22.02
CA SER A 69 -7.87 -15.43 21.71
C SER A 69 -7.53 -15.43 20.22
N ASN A 70 -8.57 -15.47 19.37
CA ASN A 70 -8.50 -15.52 17.92
C ASN A 70 -8.43 -14.12 17.29
N VAL A 71 -8.22 -13.07 18.09
CA VAL A 71 -7.99 -11.72 17.56
C VAL A 71 -6.83 -11.75 16.58
N ASN A 72 -7.02 -11.09 15.44
CA ASN A 72 -6.06 -10.99 14.35
C ASN A 72 -5.74 -12.32 13.63
N GLU A 73 -6.56 -13.35 13.82
CA GLU A 73 -6.37 -14.64 13.16
C GLU A 73 -6.61 -14.55 11.65
N VAL A 74 -5.74 -15.24 10.91
CA VAL A 74 -5.89 -15.49 9.49
C VAL A 74 -5.90 -16.99 9.28
N GLN A 75 -6.92 -17.49 8.60
CA GLN A 75 -7.03 -18.88 8.17
C GLN A 75 -7.00 -18.92 6.65
N GLY A 76 -6.41 -19.96 6.07
CA GLY A 76 -6.34 -20.04 4.63
C GLY A 76 -6.22 -21.45 4.10
N VAL A 77 -6.60 -21.59 2.84
CA VAL A 77 -6.48 -22.84 2.09
C VAL A 77 -5.95 -22.54 0.70
N VAL A 78 -5.07 -23.41 0.22
CA VAL A 78 -4.73 -23.54 -1.20
C VAL A 78 -5.46 -24.75 -1.71
N MET A 79 -6.28 -24.57 -2.74
CA MET A 79 -7.09 -25.62 -3.36
C MET A 79 -6.61 -25.84 -4.78
N ASP A 80 -6.62 -27.09 -5.23
CA ASP A 80 -6.44 -27.43 -6.65
C ASP A 80 -7.69 -27.08 -7.48
N GLN A 81 -7.62 -27.37 -8.77
CA GLN A 81 -8.72 -27.10 -9.71
C GLN A 81 -9.99 -27.93 -9.42
N GLU A 82 -9.87 -29.07 -8.73
CA GLU A 82 -10.98 -29.90 -8.27
C GLU A 82 -11.56 -29.41 -6.93
N GLY A 83 -11.00 -28.36 -6.33
CA GLY A 83 -11.41 -27.80 -5.05
C GLY A 83 -10.88 -28.57 -3.83
N LYS A 84 -10.00 -29.54 -4.02
CA LYS A 84 -9.37 -30.28 -2.93
C LYS A 84 -8.27 -29.42 -2.30
N VAL A 85 -8.27 -29.37 -0.97
CA VAL A 85 -7.28 -28.63 -0.19
C VAL A 85 -5.91 -29.30 -0.28
N VAL A 86 -4.94 -28.59 -0.85
CA VAL A 86 -3.54 -29.01 -0.99
C VAL A 86 -2.68 -28.47 0.16
N HIS A 87 -2.92 -27.23 0.57
CA HIS A 87 -2.24 -26.63 1.73
C HIS A 87 -3.22 -25.90 2.63
N ARG A 88 -2.93 -25.93 3.93
CA ARG A 88 -3.61 -25.11 4.95
C ARG A 88 -2.64 -24.05 5.44
N LEU A 89 -3.15 -22.83 5.54
CA LEU A 89 -2.45 -21.66 6.05
C LEU A 89 -3.15 -21.20 7.33
N PHE A 90 -2.38 -20.81 8.33
CA PHE A 90 -2.95 -20.28 9.57
C PHE A 90 -1.93 -19.39 10.28
N GLY A 91 -2.43 -18.52 11.17
CA GLY A 91 -1.59 -17.69 12.03
C GLY A 91 -2.29 -16.41 12.42
N LYS A 92 -1.51 -15.40 12.83
CA LYS A 92 -2.03 -14.06 13.10
C LYS A 92 -1.30 -13.07 12.22
N TRP A 93 -2.03 -12.16 11.57
CA TRP A 93 -1.45 -11.26 10.56
C TRP A 93 -0.34 -10.34 11.09
N HIS A 94 -0.25 -10.16 12.42
CA HIS A 94 0.76 -9.36 13.10
C HIS A 94 1.87 -10.17 13.79
N GLU A 95 1.80 -11.51 13.80
CA GLU A 95 2.78 -12.37 14.49
C GLU A 95 3.47 -13.35 13.55
N GLY A 96 2.75 -13.90 12.57
CA GLY A 96 3.31 -14.86 11.63
C GLY A 96 2.25 -15.68 10.90
N LEU A 97 2.67 -16.24 9.77
CA LEU A 97 1.86 -17.12 8.93
C LEU A 97 2.59 -18.46 8.76
N TYR A 98 1.84 -19.54 8.87
CA TYR A 98 2.31 -20.91 8.86
C TYR A 98 1.59 -21.72 7.79
N CYS A 99 2.26 -22.72 7.22
CA CYS A 99 1.74 -23.62 6.21
C CYS A 99 1.89 -25.07 6.66
N GLY A 100 0.80 -25.85 6.58
CA GLY A 100 0.76 -27.26 6.98
C GLY A 100 -0.19 -27.50 8.15
N ILE A 101 0.11 -28.51 8.96
CA ILE A 101 -0.71 -28.94 10.10
C ILE A 101 0.16 -28.88 11.36
N ALA A 102 -0.36 -28.29 12.44
CA ALA A 102 0.35 -28.27 13.72
C ALA A 102 0.54 -29.69 14.28
N PRO A 103 1.65 -29.98 14.98
CA PRO A 103 2.75 -29.08 15.33
C PRO A 103 3.86 -28.99 14.25
N SER A 104 3.76 -29.74 13.14
CA SER A 104 4.79 -29.80 12.09
C SER A 104 4.67 -28.70 11.02
N ALA A 105 3.82 -27.70 11.23
CA ALA A 105 3.61 -26.61 10.29
C ALA A 105 4.87 -25.76 10.11
N LYS A 106 5.18 -25.42 8.86
CA LYS A 106 6.32 -24.57 8.51
C LYS A 106 5.94 -23.10 8.63
N CYS A 107 6.75 -22.31 9.32
CA CYS A 107 6.61 -20.86 9.29
C CYS A 107 7.03 -20.33 7.91
N ILE A 108 6.15 -19.58 7.25
CA ILE A 108 6.39 -19.01 5.91
C ILE A 108 6.56 -17.49 5.92
N TRP A 109 6.13 -16.82 6.99
CA TRP A 109 6.33 -15.39 7.19
C TRP A 109 6.26 -15.02 8.68
N ARG A 110 7.07 -14.03 9.09
CA ARG A 110 7.02 -13.34 10.39
C ARG A 110 7.33 -11.86 10.20
N PRO A 111 6.80 -10.98 11.07
CA PRO A 111 7.18 -9.56 11.06
C PRO A 111 8.66 -9.40 11.45
N GLY A 112 9.28 -8.32 10.95
CA GLY A 112 10.56 -7.87 11.46
C GLY A 112 10.44 -7.28 12.87
N SER A 113 11.56 -7.17 13.58
CA SER A 113 11.60 -6.52 14.90
C SER A 113 11.29 -5.03 14.78
N MET A 114 10.46 -4.52 15.69
CA MET A 114 10.21 -3.07 15.78
C MET A 114 11.47 -2.34 16.27
N PRO A 115 11.78 -1.14 15.74
CA PRO A 115 12.85 -0.30 16.25
C PRO A 115 12.65 0.05 17.72
N THR A 116 13.74 0.30 18.45
CA THR A 116 13.65 0.91 19.79
C THR A 116 12.93 2.25 19.70
N ASN A 117 12.07 2.55 20.68
CA ASN A 117 11.27 3.79 20.73
C ASN A 117 10.26 3.98 19.58
N TYR A 118 9.86 2.93 18.85
CA TYR A 118 8.87 3.03 17.78
C TYR A 118 7.59 3.79 18.19
N GLU A 119 7.18 3.70 19.46
CA GLU A 119 6.02 4.41 20.01
C GLU A 119 6.18 5.94 20.01
N ARG A 120 7.42 6.44 20.10
CA ARG A 120 7.73 7.88 19.99
C ARG A 120 7.70 8.37 18.54
N TYR A 121 7.83 7.46 17.58
CA TYR A 121 7.87 7.75 16.14
C TYR A 121 6.67 7.10 15.44
N TYR A 122 5.47 7.47 15.89
CA TYR A 122 4.18 7.11 15.28
C TYR A 122 3.88 5.61 15.14
N GLY A 123 4.62 4.75 15.86
CA GLY A 123 4.49 3.31 15.73
C GLY A 123 5.17 2.73 14.49
N PHE A 124 6.12 3.44 13.90
CA PHE A 124 6.75 3.05 12.63
C PHE A 124 7.64 1.81 12.73
N THR A 125 7.57 0.98 11.69
CA THR A 125 8.57 -0.06 11.42
C THR A 125 9.85 0.59 10.93
N ARG A 126 10.98 -0.14 10.96
CA ARG A 126 12.24 0.34 10.37
C ARG A 126 12.06 0.74 8.90
N PHE A 127 11.36 -0.09 8.14
CA PHE A 127 11.05 0.20 6.74
C PHE A 127 10.29 1.53 6.58
N ALA A 128 9.29 1.80 7.43
CA ALA A 128 8.52 3.04 7.35
C ALA A 128 9.35 4.29 7.68
N ILE A 129 10.31 4.19 8.60
CA ILE A 129 11.24 5.28 8.92
C ILE A 129 12.11 5.63 7.69
N GLU A 130 12.58 4.61 6.97
CA GLU A 130 13.46 4.77 5.81
C GLU A 130 12.72 5.30 4.56
N LEU A 131 11.38 5.26 4.50
CA LEU A 131 10.62 5.67 3.31
C LEU A 131 10.79 7.14 2.94
N ASN A 132 10.81 8.04 3.93
CA ASN A 132 10.85 9.49 3.71
C ASN A 132 12.24 10.10 3.94
N GLU A 133 13.28 9.28 4.11
CA GLU A 133 14.65 9.76 4.16
C GLU A 133 15.07 10.36 2.81
N LEU A 134 15.59 11.59 2.83
CA LEU A 134 16.08 12.29 1.65
C LEU A 134 17.62 12.29 1.64
N ASP A 135 18.18 11.26 1.03
CA ASP A 135 19.62 11.16 0.81
C ASP A 135 20.10 12.26 -0.18
N PRO A 136 21.23 12.94 0.08
CA PRO A 136 21.75 13.98 -0.81
C PRO A 136 21.98 13.51 -2.26
N VAL A 137 22.36 12.25 -2.48
CA VAL A 137 22.52 11.65 -3.82
C VAL A 137 21.17 11.42 -4.48
N LEU A 138 20.15 11.02 -3.71
CA LEU A 138 18.79 10.87 -4.24
C LEU A 138 18.19 12.22 -4.63
N LYS A 139 18.51 13.29 -3.92
CA LYS A 139 17.96 14.63 -4.15
C LYS A 139 18.09 15.08 -5.62
N ASP A 140 19.24 14.83 -6.25
CA ASP A 140 19.53 15.34 -7.60
C ASP A 140 18.86 14.51 -8.71
N ILE A 141 18.36 13.31 -8.39
CA ILE A 141 17.79 12.36 -9.36
C ILE A 141 16.29 12.09 -9.14
N LEU A 142 15.68 12.69 -8.13
CA LEU A 142 14.25 12.61 -7.87
C LEU A 142 13.47 13.70 -8.63
N PRO A 143 12.22 13.44 -9.03
CA PRO A 143 11.38 14.49 -9.58
C PRO A 143 10.99 15.48 -8.47
N THR A 144 10.76 16.74 -8.83
CA THR A 144 10.30 17.76 -7.87
C THR A 144 8.96 17.41 -7.22
N THR A 145 8.23 16.44 -7.76
CA THR A 145 6.96 15.92 -7.22
C THR A 145 7.14 14.75 -6.23
N ASP A 146 8.37 14.31 -5.94
CA ASP A 146 8.62 13.24 -4.96
C ASP A 146 8.17 13.68 -3.55
N ALA A 147 7.53 12.77 -2.81
CA ALA A 147 6.96 13.09 -1.50
C ALA A 147 8.00 13.55 -0.47
N ARG A 148 9.28 13.17 -0.64
CA ARG A 148 10.38 13.61 0.24
C ARG A 148 10.61 15.11 0.22
N PHE A 149 10.20 15.79 -0.86
CA PHE A 149 10.27 17.23 -1.00
C PHE A 149 9.04 17.96 -0.46
N ARG A 150 8.01 17.23 -0.01
CA ARG A 150 6.76 17.83 0.43
C ARG A 150 6.97 18.51 1.80
N PRO A 151 6.89 19.85 1.87
CA PRO A 151 7.45 20.60 3.00
C PRO A 151 6.62 20.48 4.28
N ASP A 152 5.29 20.35 4.21
CA ASP A 152 4.43 20.11 5.37
C ASP A 152 4.79 18.81 6.11
N GLN A 153 5.06 17.74 5.34
CA GLN A 153 5.49 16.46 5.89
C GLN A 153 6.89 16.53 6.52
N ARG A 154 7.85 17.21 5.87
CA ARG A 154 9.20 17.39 6.43
C ARG A 154 9.19 18.18 7.74
N LEU A 155 8.44 19.29 7.77
CA LEU A 155 8.31 20.13 8.97
C LEU A 155 7.69 19.35 10.14
N LEU A 156 6.72 18.47 9.87
CA LEU A 156 6.13 17.61 10.88
C LEU A 156 7.14 16.58 11.41
N GLU A 157 7.94 15.96 10.54
CA GLU A 157 9.01 15.03 10.94
C GLU A 157 10.09 15.71 11.79
N GLU A 158 10.37 16.98 11.54
CA GLU A 158 11.30 17.82 12.32
C GLU A 158 10.68 18.38 13.62
N GLY A 159 9.40 18.09 13.88
CA GLY A 159 8.69 18.49 15.09
C GLY A 159 8.12 19.92 15.07
N ASN A 160 8.18 20.62 13.95
CA ASN A 160 7.63 21.96 13.77
C ASN A 160 6.16 21.90 13.34
N VAL A 161 5.28 21.66 14.31
CA VAL A 161 3.84 21.41 14.08
C VAL A 161 3.12 22.64 13.52
N GLU A 162 3.46 23.83 14.01
CA GLU A 162 2.84 25.08 13.57
C GLU A 162 3.17 25.37 12.10
N ALA A 163 4.44 25.27 11.71
CA ALA A 163 4.85 25.48 10.33
C ALA A 163 4.29 24.39 9.40
N ALA A 164 4.28 23.12 9.85
CA ALA A 164 3.68 22.02 9.09
C ALA A 164 2.19 22.26 8.79
N SER A 165 1.43 22.77 9.76
CA SER A 165 0.01 23.08 9.59
C SER A 165 -0.22 24.22 8.60
N ALA A 166 0.56 25.31 8.70
CA ALA A 166 0.49 26.43 7.78
C ALA A 166 0.83 26.02 6.34
N GLU A 167 1.88 25.21 6.19
CA GLU A 167 2.34 24.73 4.89
C GLU A 167 1.34 23.74 4.27
N LYS A 168 0.73 22.86 5.08
CA LYS A 168 -0.35 21.98 4.64
C LYS A 168 -1.52 22.78 4.07
N GLN A 169 -1.93 23.86 4.74
CA GLN A 169 -2.99 24.73 4.26
C GLN A 169 -2.64 25.34 2.90
N ARG A 170 -1.42 25.89 2.76
CA ARG A 170 -0.93 26.50 1.51
C ARG A 170 -0.94 25.50 0.34
N ILE A 171 -0.45 24.28 0.55
CA ILE A 171 -0.41 23.22 -0.47
C ILE A 171 -1.82 22.83 -0.90
N GLU A 172 -2.73 22.62 0.04
CA GLU A 172 -4.11 22.26 -0.28
C GLU A 172 -4.85 23.39 -1.02
N GLU A 173 -4.58 24.65 -0.70
CA GLU A 173 -5.10 25.81 -1.44
C GLU A 173 -4.56 25.85 -2.88
N LEU A 174 -3.26 25.63 -3.09
CA LEU A 174 -2.68 25.52 -4.43
C LEU A 174 -3.32 24.38 -5.24
N GLN A 175 -3.54 23.22 -4.63
CA GLN A 175 -4.20 22.10 -5.28
C GLN A 175 -5.65 22.44 -5.66
N ARG A 176 -6.41 23.10 -4.77
CA ARG A 176 -7.79 23.54 -5.02
C ARG A 176 -7.85 24.56 -6.16
N SER A 177 -6.96 25.55 -6.16
CA SER A 177 -6.88 26.58 -7.19
C SER A 177 -6.51 26.00 -8.55
N ARG A 178 -5.54 25.07 -8.61
CA ARG A 178 -5.22 24.34 -9.85
C ARG A 178 -6.41 23.56 -10.38
N ARG A 179 -7.14 22.87 -9.50
CA ARG A 179 -8.33 22.11 -9.90
C ARG A 179 -9.40 23.02 -10.51
N ARG A 180 -9.72 24.14 -9.85
CA ARG A 180 -10.69 25.14 -10.36
C ARG A 180 -10.27 25.68 -11.73
N TYR A 181 -9.01 26.06 -11.89
CA TYR A 181 -8.48 26.52 -13.17
C TYR A 181 -8.65 25.47 -14.28
N MET A 182 -8.33 24.20 -14.00
CA MET A 182 -8.48 23.11 -14.97
C MET A 182 -9.96 22.91 -15.34
N GLU A 183 -10.87 22.94 -14.37
CA GLU A 183 -12.32 22.81 -14.58
C GLU A 183 -12.88 23.98 -15.41
N GLU A 184 -12.54 25.23 -15.08
CA GLU A 184 -12.98 26.44 -15.78
C GLU A 184 -12.50 26.49 -17.24
N ASN A 185 -11.34 25.91 -17.51
CA ASN A 185 -10.73 25.89 -18.85
C ASN A 185 -10.97 24.57 -19.60
N ASN A 186 -11.78 23.66 -19.06
CA ASN A 186 -12.03 22.32 -19.62
C ASN A 186 -10.75 21.52 -19.91
N ILE A 187 -9.72 21.66 -19.07
CA ILE A 187 -8.44 20.96 -19.20
C ILE A 187 -8.51 19.65 -18.43
N GLU A 188 -8.39 18.52 -19.13
CA GLU A 188 -8.32 17.20 -18.50
C GLU A 188 -6.93 16.93 -17.90
N TYR A 189 -6.89 16.50 -16.64
CA TYR A 189 -5.62 16.11 -16.00
C TYR A 189 -5.16 14.73 -16.49
N THR A 190 -3.98 14.68 -17.09
CA THR A 190 -3.35 13.43 -17.52
C THR A 190 -2.17 13.07 -16.60
N PRO A 191 -2.22 11.94 -15.87
CA PRO A 191 -1.09 11.49 -15.06
C PRO A 191 0.16 11.19 -15.91
N LYS A 192 1.33 11.60 -15.41
CA LYS A 192 2.57 11.56 -16.19
C LYS A 192 3.18 10.16 -16.37
N PHE A 193 3.12 9.32 -15.33
CA PHE A 193 3.83 8.03 -15.27
C PHE A 193 2.89 6.81 -15.33
N PHE A 194 1.58 7.06 -15.38
CA PHE A 194 0.55 6.02 -15.38
C PHE A 194 -0.51 6.35 -16.41
N LYS A 195 -1.08 5.31 -17.03
CA LYS A 195 -2.21 5.43 -17.94
C LYS A 195 -3.39 4.62 -17.44
N LYS A 196 -4.59 5.13 -17.71
CA LYS A 196 -5.84 4.44 -17.42
C LYS A 196 -6.05 3.31 -18.44
N VAL A 197 -6.39 2.13 -17.97
CA VAL A 197 -6.76 0.97 -18.79
C VAL A 197 -8.09 0.44 -18.28
N ILE A 198 -8.99 0.16 -19.23
CA ILE A 198 -10.31 -0.42 -18.96
C ILE A 198 -10.31 -1.83 -19.53
N ASP A 199 -10.62 -2.82 -18.68
CA ASP A 199 -10.72 -4.22 -19.11
C ASP A 199 -12.05 -4.52 -19.84
N ALA A 200 -12.19 -5.73 -20.38
CA ALA A 200 -13.42 -6.16 -21.06
C ALA A 200 -14.68 -6.12 -20.16
N ASN A 201 -14.52 -6.08 -18.84
CA ASN A 201 -15.60 -6.01 -17.85
C ASN A 201 -15.82 -4.57 -17.35
N GLN A 202 -15.34 -3.55 -18.07
CA GLN A 202 -15.42 -2.13 -17.69
C GLN A 202 -14.75 -1.81 -16.34
N ARG A 203 -13.77 -2.63 -15.91
CA ARG A 203 -12.99 -2.34 -14.71
C ARG A 203 -11.82 -1.44 -15.05
N GLU A 204 -11.75 -0.33 -14.34
CA GLU A 204 -10.68 0.63 -14.48
C GLU A 204 -9.45 0.21 -13.66
N SER A 205 -8.27 0.39 -14.26
CA SER A 205 -6.99 0.16 -13.62
C SER A 205 -5.97 1.20 -14.11
N TRP A 206 -4.95 1.46 -13.30
CA TRP A 206 -3.84 2.34 -13.65
C TRP A 206 -2.58 1.50 -13.79
N VAL A 207 -1.94 1.56 -14.96
CA VAL A 207 -0.72 0.83 -15.26
C VAL A 207 0.41 1.79 -15.56
N SER A 208 1.64 1.37 -15.24
CA SER A 208 2.86 2.08 -15.66
C SER A 208 2.83 2.34 -17.17
N ASN A 209 3.31 3.51 -17.59
CA ASN A 209 3.64 3.77 -18.99
C ASN A 209 5.13 3.53 -19.30
N ASP A 210 5.86 2.99 -18.33
CA ASP A 210 7.27 2.59 -18.38
C ASP A 210 8.26 3.75 -18.64
N THR A 211 7.82 4.99 -18.43
CA THR A 211 8.65 6.18 -18.67
C THR A 211 9.42 6.66 -17.43
N TYR A 212 8.96 6.34 -16.21
CA TYR A 212 9.54 6.91 -14.99
C TYR A 212 11.05 6.63 -14.86
N TRP A 213 11.44 5.36 -14.98
CA TRP A 213 12.85 4.97 -14.84
C TRP A 213 13.68 5.38 -16.06
N GLU A 214 13.11 5.42 -17.26
CA GLU A 214 13.79 5.91 -18.46
C GLU A 214 14.14 7.39 -18.34
N LEU A 215 13.19 8.20 -17.88
CA LEU A 215 13.39 9.64 -17.66
C LEU A 215 14.36 9.93 -16.50
N ARG A 216 14.58 8.97 -15.59
CA ARG A 216 15.49 9.13 -14.45
C ARG A 216 16.96 8.87 -14.81
N LYS A 217 17.27 8.09 -15.86
CA LYS A 217 18.62 7.50 -16.06
C LYS A 217 19.76 8.53 -16.15
N ASP A 218 19.60 9.64 -16.86
CA ASP A 218 20.62 10.72 -16.96
C ASP A 218 20.03 11.97 -17.64
N PRO A 219 20.06 13.20 -17.08
CA PRO A 219 20.59 13.61 -15.76
C PRO A 219 19.46 13.71 -14.72
N GLY A 220 18.68 12.65 -14.56
CA GLY A 220 17.45 12.68 -13.76
C GLY A 220 16.34 13.52 -14.39
N PHE A 221 15.44 14.03 -13.55
CA PHE A 221 14.26 14.78 -13.99
C PHE A 221 14.54 16.26 -14.33
N SER A 222 15.81 16.70 -14.35
CA SER A 222 16.20 18.09 -14.61
C SER A 222 15.73 18.64 -15.96
N LYS A 223 15.52 17.77 -16.96
CA LYS A 223 15.02 18.13 -18.30
C LYS A 223 13.51 17.88 -18.46
N VAL A 224 12.84 17.47 -17.39
CA VAL A 224 11.45 17.03 -17.42
C VAL A 224 10.59 18.11 -16.78
N GLU A 225 9.73 18.74 -17.58
CA GLU A 225 8.75 19.70 -17.06
C GLU A 225 7.87 19.04 -16.00
N ALA A 226 7.81 19.63 -14.81
CA ALA A 226 7.07 19.09 -13.68
C ALA A 226 6.17 20.18 -13.09
N PRO A 227 4.92 19.84 -12.72
CA PRO A 227 4.04 20.82 -12.09
C PRO A 227 4.59 21.21 -10.71
N ILE A 228 4.48 22.49 -10.38
CA ILE A 228 4.83 23.00 -9.04
C ILE A 228 3.73 22.56 -8.08
N LEU A 229 3.96 21.57 -7.21
CA LEU A 229 2.90 21.04 -6.33
C LEU A 229 2.81 21.78 -4.99
N TRP A 230 3.88 22.46 -4.61
CA TRP A 230 4.05 23.28 -3.41
C TRP A 230 4.97 24.44 -3.77
#